data_AF-A0A0F8YGR1-F1
#
_entry.id   AF-A0A0F8YGR1-F1
#
_cell.length_a   1.000
_cell.length_b   1.000
_cell.length_c   1.000
_cell.angle_alpha   90.00
_cell.angle_beta   90.00
_cell.angle_gamma   90.00
#
_symmetry.space_group_name_H-M   'P 1'
#
loop_
_entity.id
_entity.type
_entity.pdbx_description
1 polymer ?
#
loop_
_entity_poly.entity_id
_entity_poly.type
_entity_poly.pdbx_seq_one_letter_code
_entity_poly.pdbx_strand_id
1 'polypeptide(L)'
;MLGRQERASRLLRQWFTGLLQKCLVRNGSDATKILTHINKFGRNANVDQAAVPIADDGVTLANWQASAAAATNIISSDNADNGATATGALTCIVHGLDANYQYVTEEVTLNGSTQVVLNTAFLRVWRIVVDTAGSGNTNAGAIDVRHSTTVLARIPIGNNQTEMAMFTVPTGHHGVIEDVYGELEKAGGATTYVTFRLWTQAVEKAKRLRLVYSATAAASTHVTHEFGGDREGIHGGVTIEPG
;
A
#
# COMPACT_ATOMS: atom_id res chain seq x y z
N MET A 1 22.75 11.26 63.64
CA MET A 1 22.55 12.57 63.00
C MET A 1 23.27 12.54 61.66
N LEU A 2 22.55 12.43 60.54
CA LEU A 2 23.13 12.50 59.19
C LEU A 2 23.41 13.97 58.84
N GLY A 3 24.58 14.24 58.26
CA GLY A 3 25.12 15.58 58.06
C GLY A 3 24.25 16.45 57.15
N ARG A 4 24.23 17.76 57.43
CA ARG A 4 23.43 18.78 56.70
C ARG A 4 23.68 18.77 55.17
N GLN A 5 24.84 18.27 54.74
CA GLN A 5 25.26 18.16 53.34
C GLN A 5 24.64 16.94 52.60
N GLU A 6 24.24 15.88 53.32
CA GLU A 6 23.61 14.69 52.70
C GLU A 6 22.08 14.82 52.53
N ARG A 7 21.45 15.77 53.24
CA ARG A 7 20.02 16.10 53.05
C ARG A 7 19.78 16.98 51.82
N ALA A 8 20.73 17.85 51.48
CA ALA A 8 20.64 18.71 50.29
C ALA A 8 20.83 17.92 48.98
N SER A 9 21.72 16.92 48.97
CA SER A 9 21.97 16.08 47.79
C SER A 9 20.86 15.06 47.49
N ARG A 10 20.08 14.64 48.50
CA ARG A 10 18.89 13.81 48.33
C ARG A 10 17.67 14.59 47.82
N LEU A 11 17.55 15.87 48.17
CA LEU A 11 16.46 16.72 47.67
C LEU A 11 16.73 17.18 46.23
N LEU A 12 17.95 17.61 45.87
CA LEU A 12 18.23 18.01 44.48
C LEU A 12 18.08 16.86 43.46
N ARG A 13 18.34 15.61 43.87
CA ARG A 13 18.10 14.43 43.01
C ARG A 13 16.63 14.06 42.82
N GLN A 14 15.71 14.51 43.69
CA GLN A 14 14.27 14.28 43.53
C GLN A 14 13.61 15.30 42.58
N TRP A 15 14.11 16.54 42.56
CA TRP A 15 13.52 17.61 41.75
C TRP A 15 13.93 17.55 40.27
N PHE A 16 15.13 17.07 39.94
CA PHE A 16 15.53 16.88 38.53
C PHE A 16 14.94 15.61 37.89
N THR A 17 14.49 14.64 38.67
CA THR A 17 13.78 13.45 38.16
C THR A 17 12.28 13.66 37.99
N GLY A 18 11.71 14.73 38.55
CA GLY A 18 10.27 15.03 38.47
C GLY A 18 9.81 15.73 37.18
N LEU A 19 10.72 16.37 36.43
CA LEU A 19 10.35 17.11 35.22
C LEU A 19 10.51 16.32 33.91
N LEU A 20 11.22 15.19 33.93
CA LEU A 20 11.34 14.26 32.80
C LEU A 20 10.35 13.09 32.86
N GLN A 21 9.58 12.98 33.95
CA GLN A 21 8.70 11.84 34.22
C GLN A 21 7.23 12.25 34.23
N LYS A 22 6.78 12.95 33.17
CA LYS A 22 5.35 13.10 32.87
C LYS A 22 4.91 12.46 31.55
N CYS A 23 5.82 11.85 30.78
CA CYS A 23 5.46 11.08 29.59
C CYS A 23 6.39 9.88 29.31
N LEU A 24 6.80 9.08 30.29
CA LEU A 24 7.35 7.75 29.97
C LEU A 24 7.30 6.80 31.17
N VAL A 25 6.28 5.93 31.18
CA VAL A 25 6.36 4.66 31.91
C VAL A 25 6.80 3.62 30.89
N ARG A 26 8.05 3.18 30.95
CA ARG A 26 8.48 1.91 30.33
C ARG A 26 8.74 0.93 31.46
N ASN A 27 7.83 -0.02 31.61
CA ASN A 27 8.08 -1.26 32.34
C ASN A 27 8.15 -2.37 31.29
N GLY A 28 9.27 -3.08 31.24
CA GLY A 28 9.48 -4.21 30.33
C GLY A 28 10.56 -3.93 29.29
N SER A 29 11.33 -4.97 29.00
CA SER A 29 12.43 -5.04 28.03
C SER A 29 11.97 -4.95 26.56
N ASP A 30 11.00 -4.09 26.28
CA ASP A 30 10.22 -4.17 25.06
C ASP A 30 10.80 -3.29 23.95
N ALA A 31 11.05 -3.94 22.82
CA ALA A 31 11.62 -3.41 21.60
C ALA A 31 11.08 -2.02 21.25
N THR A 32 11.97 -1.11 20.86
CA THR A 32 11.61 0.12 20.17
C THR A 32 10.63 -0.25 19.04
N LYS A 33 9.35 0.07 19.20
CA LYS A 33 8.34 -0.18 18.17
C LYS A 33 8.67 0.72 16.99
N ILE A 34 9.29 0.14 15.96
CA ILE A 34 9.58 0.86 14.71
C ILE A 34 8.23 1.08 14.04
N LEU A 35 7.85 2.34 13.90
CA LEU A 35 6.66 2.74 13.14
C LEU A 35 7.11 3.05 11.72
N THR A 36 6.55 2.31 10.76
CA THR A 36 6.71 2.57 9.33
C THR A 36 5.40 3.12 8.80
N HIS A 37 5.45 4.30 8.18
CA HIS A 37 4.27 4.90 7.56
C HIS A 37 4.22 4.54 6.07
N ILE A 38 3.04 4.13 5.58
CA ILE A 38 2.82 3.77 4.18
C ILE A 38 1.61 4.55 3.70
N ASN A 39 1.80 5.36 2.65
CA ASN A 39 0.70 5.99 1.94
C ASN A 39 0.30 5.13 0.72
N LYS A 40 -0.99 4.81 0.64
CA LYS A 40 -1.57 4.12 -0.50
C LYS A 40 -2.62 5.01 -1.15
N PHE A 41 -2.44 5.23 -2.44
CA PHE A 41 -3.36 5.95 -3.31
C PHE A 41 -3.70 5.07 -4.51
N GLY A 42 -4.83 5.36 -5.14
CA GLY A 42 -5.22 4.73 -6.38
C GLY A 42 -6.35 5.51 -7.04
N ARG A 43 -6.64 5.14 -8.29
CA ARG A 43 -7.71 5.73 -9.09
C ARG A 43 -8.47 4.62 -9.81
N ASN A 44 -9.75 4.85 -10.03
CA ASN A 44 -10.54 4.07 -10.97
C ASN A 44 -11.38 5.04 -11.80
N ALA A 45 -11.09 5.16 -13.11
CA ALA A 45 -11.88 6.01 -14.00
C ALA A 45 -13.15 5.34 -14.51
N ASN A 46 -13.28 4.01 -14.35
CA ASN A 46 -14.44 3.25 -14.78
C ASN A 46 -15.22 2.73 -13.57
N VAL A 47 -16.08 3.60 -13.05
CA VAL A 47 -17.02 3.26 -11.97
C VAL A 47 -18.42 3.16 -12.57
N ASP A 48 -18.93 1.94 -12.66
CA ASP A 48 -20.28 1.61 -13.10
C ASP A 48 -21.04 0.85 -11.98
N GLN A 49 -22.16 0.21 -12.30
CA GLN A 49 -23.07 -0.46 -11.36
C GLN A 49 -22.44 -1.50 -10.42
N ALA A 50 -21.28 -2.06 -10.75
CA ALA A 50 -20.64 -3.09 -9.92
C ALA A 50 -19.62 -2.50 -8.94
N ALA A 51 -19.48 -3.17 -7.79
CA ALA A 51 -18.44 -2.83 -6.83
C ALA A 51 -17.05 -3.08 -7.44
N VAL A 52 -16.25 -2.03 -7.59
CA VAL A 52 -14.92 -2.10 -8.22
C VAL A 52 -13.82 -1.68 -7.25
N PRO A 53 -12.63 -2.31 -7.31
CA PRO A 53 -11.48 -1.87 -6.53
C PRO A 53 -10.97 -0.52 -7.03
N ILE A 54 -10.33 0.24 -6.13
CA ILE A 54 -9.59 1.46 -6.49
C ILE A 54 -8.17 1.05 -6.92
N ALA A 55 -8.02 0.72 -8.21
CA ALA A 55 -6.76 0.25 -8.77
C ALA A 55 -6.62 0.55 -10.27
N ASP A 56 -5.44 1.06 -10.65
CA ASP A 56 -4.85 1.07 -11.99
C ASP A 56 -5.85 1.34 -13.14
N ASP A 57 -6.59 2.43 -13.02
CA ASP A 57 -7.51 2.95 -14.05
C ASP A 57 -8.63 1.97 -14.48
N GLY A 58 -9.16 1.21 -13.52
CA GLY A 58 -10.32 0.32 -13.74
C GLY A 58 -9.96 -1.10 -14.16
N VAL A 59 -8.68 -1.48 -14.03
CA VAL A 59 -8.26 -2.87 -14.21
C VAL A 59 -8.66 -3.70 -13.00
N THR A 60 -9.24 -4.88 -13.26
CA THR A 60 -9.50 -5.86 -12.20
C THR A 60 -8.21 -6.58 -11.83
N LEU A 61 -7.68 -6.28 -10.66
CA LEU A 61 -6.51 -6.94 -10.11
C LEU A 61 -6.91 -8.10 -9.20
N ALA A 62 -6.36 -9.28 -9.46
CA ALA A 62 -6.56 -10.47 -8.63
C ALA A 62 -5.57 -10.52 -7.44
N ASN A 63 -4.95 -9.39 -7.12
CA ASN A 63 -3.88 -9.27 -6.13
C ASN A 63 -4.24 -9.87 -4.78
N TRP A 64 -5.50 -9.80 -4.35
CA TRP A 64 -5.99 -10.32 -3.06
C TRP A 64 -6.65 -11.71 -3.16
N GLN A 65 -6.82 -12.24 -4.38
CA GLN A 65 -7.48 -13.52 -4.66
C GLN A 65 -6.50 -14.69 -4.72
N ALA A 66 -5.22 -14.45 -5.02
CA ALA A 66 -4.23 -15.52 -5.05
C ALA A 66 -4.10 -16.15 -3.65
N SER A 67 -4.30 -17.46 -3.55
CA SER A 67 -4.19 -18.23 -2.30
C SER A 67 -2.79 -18.81 -2.08
N ALA A 68 -1.92 -18.74 -3.10
CA ALA A 68 -0.55 -19.22 -3.04
C ALA A 68 0.35 -18.35 -3.94
N ALA A 69 1.62 -18.23 -3.56
CA ALA A 69 2.63 -17.67 -4.43
C ALA A 69 2.82 -18.58 -5.65
N ALA A 70 2.99 -17.97 -6.82
CA ALA A 70 3.26 -18.69 -8.06
C ALA A 70 4.39 -18.00 -8.82
N ALA A 71 4.91 -18.68 -9.85
CA ALA A 71 5.88 -18.09 -10.78
C ALA A 71 5.34 -16.74 -11.28
N THR A 72 6.09 -15.69 -10.98
CA THR A 72 5.67 -14.32 -11.21
C THR A 72 6.48 -13.75 -12.35
N ASN A 73 5.79 -13.15 -13.32
CA ASN A 73 6.42 -12.55 -14.49
C ASN A 73 6.08 -11.07 -14.55
N ILE A 74 6.99 -10.28 -15.11
CA ILE A 74 6.75 -8.89 -15.50
C ILE A 74 6.79 -8.78 -17.03
N ILE A 75 5.93 -7.94 -17.60
CA ILE A 75 5.84 -7.73 -19.04
C ILE A 75 5.32 -6.32 -19.34
N SER A 76 5.84 -5.67 -20.38
CA SER A 76 5.25 -4.43 -20.93
C SER A 76 4.34 -4.74 -22.12
N SER A 77 3.36 -3.88 -22.38
CA SER A 77 2.62 -3.87 -23.64
C SER A 77 3.35 -3.16 -24.79
N ASP A 78 4.53 -2.57 -24.55
CA ASP A 78 5.29 -1.83 -25.57
C ASP A 78 6.76 -2.26 -25.61
N ASN A 79 7.31 -2.37 -26.82
CA ASN A 79 8.70 -2.76 -27.06
C ASN A 79 9.72 -1.66 -26.73
N ALA A 80 9.29 -0.42 -26.52
CA ALA A 80 10.14 0.67 -26.04
C ALA A 80 10.51 0.52 -24.56
N ASP A 81 9.85 -0.35 -23.80
CA ASP A 81 10.17 -0.65 -22.40
C ASP A 81 11.07 -1.89 -22.27
N ASN A 82 12.32 -1.84 -22.76
CA ASN A 82 13.13 -3.05 -23.00
C ASN A 82 14.53 -3.12 -22.35
N GLY A 83 14.79 -2.35 -21.30
CA GLY A 83 16.00 -2.53 -20.49
C GLY A 83 17.34 -2.18 -21.16
N ALA A 84 17.31 -1.73 -22.42
CA ALA A 84 18.47 -1.23 -23.16
C ALA A 84 18.47 0.31 -23.20
N THR A 85 19.13 0.94 -24.18
CA THR A 85 19.03 2.40 -24.40
C THR A 85 17.73 2.80 -25.09
N ALA A 86 16.62 2.10 -24.82
CA ALA A 86 15.33 2.40 -25.43
C ALA A 86 14.73 3.69 -24.85
N THR A 87 13.58 4.11 -25.37
CA THR A 87 12.96 5.38 -24.96
C THR A 87 12.08 5.23 -23.72
N GLY A 88 11.57 4.04 -23.44
CA GLY A 88 10.63 3.73 -22.36
C GLY A 88 11.29 3.35 -21.03
N ALA A 89 10.57 2.59 -20.21
CA ALA A 89 11.06 2.04 -18.95
C ALA A 89 12.16 0.99 -19.18
N LEU A 90 13.22 1.05 -18.38
CA LEU A 90 14.37 0.15 -18.49
C LEU A 90 14.35 -0.86 -17.35
N THR A 91 14.22 -0.39 -16.12
CA THR A 91 14.13 -1.23 -14.92
C THR A 91 12.91 -0.88 -14.10
N CYS A 92 12.41 -1.87 -13.38
CA CYS A 92 11.36 -1.70 -12.39
C CYS A 92 11.80 -2.28 -11.05
N ILE A 93 11.32 -1.67 -9.97
CA ILE A 93 11.37 -2.25 -8.64
C ILE A 93 9.97 -2.76 -8.30
N VAL A 94 9.89 -4.05 -7.98
CA VAL A 94 8.67 -4.75 -7.56
C VAL A 94 8.71 -4.90 -6.05
N HIS A 95 7.72 -4.33 -5.36
CA HIS A 95 7.53 -4.47 -3.92
C HIS A 95 6.34 -5.38 -3.64
N GLY A 96 6.57 -6.40 -2.84
CA GLY A 96 5.57 -7.43 -2.61
C GLY A 96 5.79 -8.23 -1.34
N LEU A 97 5.01 -9.30 -1.24
CA LEU A 97 5.17 -10.32 -0.22
C LEU A 97 5.44 -11.67 -0.88
N ASP A 98 6.30 -12.47 -0.27
CA ASP A 98 6.53 -13.86 -0.66
C ASP A 98 5.45 -14.82 -0.13
N ALA A 99 5.65 -16.12 -0.31
CA ALA A 99 4.78 -17.18 0.22
C ALA A 99 4.61 -17.16 1.75
N ASN A 100 5.55 -16.56 2.48
CA ASN A 100 5.55 -16.46 3.94
C ASN A 100 5.00 -15.12 4.45
N TYR A 101 4.41 -14.30 3.56
CA TYR A 101 4.00 -12.93 3.85
C TYR A 101 5.16 -12.01 4.30
N GLN A 102 6.40 -12.37 3.98
CA GLN A 102 7.56 -11.54 4.26
C GLN A 102 7.71 -10.50 3.17
N TYR A 103 8.09 -9.28 3.55
CA TYR A 103 8.34 -8.22 2.60
C TYR A 103 9.56 -8.55 1.72
N VAL A 104 9.37 -8.45 0.41
CA VAL A 104 10.43 -8.63 -0.59
C VAL A 104 10.41 -7.47 -1.58
N THR A 105 11.60 -7.07 -2.00
CA THR A 105 11.83 -6.12 -3.09
C THR A 105 12.70 -6.78 -4.14
N GLU A 106 12.33 -6.64 -5.41
CA GLU A 106 13.10 -7.17 -6.52
C GLU A 106 13.23 -6.12 -7.62
N GLU A 107 14.46 -5.84 -8.05
CA GLU A 107 14.75 -5.04 -9.23
C GLU A 107 14.78 -5.96 -10.45
N VAL A 108 14.15 -5.54 -11.54
CA VAL A 108 14.05 -6.30 -12.78
C VAL A 108 14.30 -5.40 -13.99
N THR A 109 15.14 -5.86 -14.90
CA THR A 109 15.31 -5.25 -16.23
C THR A 109 14.21 -5.74 -17.16
N LEU A 110 13.48 -4.82 -17.77
CA LEU A 110 12.38 -5.15 -18.69
C LEU A 110 12.90 -5.65 -20.04
N ASN A 111 12.06 -6.36 -20.79
CA ASN A 111 12.35 -6.88 -22.14
C ASN A 111 11.19 -6.61 -23.12
N GLY A 112 10.58 -5.42 -23.00
CA GLY A 112 9.45 -4.99 -23.82
C GLY A 112 8.25 -5.92 -23.67
N SER A 113 7.68 -6.30 -24.81
CA SER A 113 6.58 -7.27 -24.91
C SER A 113 6.98 -8.72 -24.64
N THR A 114 8.23 -9.00 -24.28
CA THR A 114 8.68 -10.34 -23.86
C THR A 114 8.66 -10.43 -22.34
N GLN A 115 8.01 -11.46 -21.81
CA GLN A 115 7.95 -11.66 -20.36
C GLN A 115 9.34 -11.91 -19.76
N VAL A 116 9.58 -11.31 -18.59
CA VAL A 116 10.74 -11.58 -17.74
C VAL A 116 10.24 -12.29 -16.48
N VAL A 117 10.83 -13.44 -16.16
CA VAL A 117 10.49 -14.21 -14.96
C VAL A 117 11.22 -13.59 -13.78
N LEU A 118 10.47 -13.28 -12.72
CA LEU A 118 11.04 -12.78 -11.47
C LEU A 118 11.64 -13.95 -10.67
N ASN A 119 12.70 -13.67 -9.93
CA ASN A 119 13.34 -14.62 -9.02
C ASN A 119 12.42 -14.96 -7.85
N THR A 120 11.64 -13.98 -7.40
CA THR A 120 10.67 -14.13 -6.31
C THR A 120 9.32 -14.55 -6.86
N ALA A 121 8.79 -15.67 -6.34
CA ALA A 121 7.38 -15.98 -6.46
C ALA A 121 6.58 -15.11 -5.48
N PHE A 122 5.98 -14.03 -5.98
CA PHE A 122 5.19 -13.12 -5.16
C PHE A 122 3.81 -13.71 -4.86
N LEU A 123 3.40 -13.67 -3.59
CA LEU A 123 2.02 -13.92 -3.17
C LEU A 123 1.16 -12.66 -3.38
N ARG A 124 1.73 -11.48 -3.10
CA ARG A 124 1.09 -10.16 -3.24
C ARG A 124 2.09 -9.18 -3.82
N VAL A 125 1.62 -8.24 -4.64
CA VAL A 125 2.45 -7.13 -5.15
C VAL A 125 1.74 -5.83 -4.81
N TRP A 126 2.32 -4.97 -3.98
CA TRP A 126 1.62 -3.77 -3.48
C TRP A 126 2.15 -2.46 -4.07
N ARG A 127 3.28 -2.50 -4.77
CA ARG A 127 3.82 -1.40 -5.56
C ARG A 127 4.75 -1.95 -6.64
N ILE A 128 4.67 -1.37 -7.83
CA ILE A 128 5.74 -1.42 -8.83
C ILE A 128 6.10 0.04 -9.13
N VAL A 129 7.38 0.32 -9.27
CA VAL A 129 7.90 1.63 -9.69
C VAL A 129 8.91 1.42 -10.82
N VAL A 130 8.89 2.26 -11.85
CA VAL A 130 9.98 2.35 -12.83
C VAL A 130 11.14 3.05 -12.15
N ASP A 131 12.28 2.35 -12.02
CA ASP A 131 13.46 2.90 -11.34
C ASP A 131 14.36 3.67 -12.31
N THR A 132 14.58 3.09 -13.49
CA THR A 132 15.26 3.78 -14.59
C THR A 132 14.44 3.75 -15.86
N ALA A 133 14.43 4.88 -16.56
CA ALA A 133 13.79 5.06 -17.86
C ALA A 133 14.82 5.65 -18.84
N GLY A 134 14.59 5.43 -20.12
CA GLY A 134 15.39 6.01 -21.19
C GLY A 134 14.98 7.43 -21.50
N SER A 135 15.22 7.88 -22.74
CA SER A 135 15.05 9.28 -23.13
C SER A 135 13.63 9.82 -23.01
N GLY A 136 12.60 8.97 -22.97
CA GLY A 136 11.21 9.35 -22.74
C GLY A 136 10.88 9.64 -21.27
N ASN A 137 11.76 9.26 -20.33
CA ASN A 137 11.58 9.40 -18.88
C ASN A 137 10.26 8.82 -18.35
N THR A 138 9.63 7.92 -19.10
CA THR A 138 8.36 7.29 -18.71
C THR A 138 8.20 5.92 -19.36
N ASN A 139 7.37 5.06 -18.77
CA ASN A 139 6.95 3.81 -19.40
C ASN A 139 6.08 4.10 -20.63
N ALA A 140 6.46 3.50 -21.77
CA ALA A 140 5.74 3.64 -23.03
C ALA A 140 4.48 2.76 -23.08
N GLY A 141 4.54 1.58 -22.49
CA GLY A 141 3.45 0.62 -22.38
C GLY A 141 2.94 0.46 -20.95
N ALA A 142 1.81 -0.25 -20.81
CA ALA A 142 1.36 -0.71 -19.50
C ALA A 142 2.26 -1.86 -19.05
N ILE A 143 2.74 -1.82 -17.80
CA ILE A 143 3.64 -2.84 -17.26
C ILE A 143 2.87 -3.68 -16.24
N ASP A 144 2.76 -4.98 -16.49
CA ASP A 144 2.03 -5.91 -15.64
C ASP A 144 2.97 -6.84 -14.90
N VAL A 145 2.75 -6.98 -13.59
CA VAL A 145 3.23 -8.14 -12.84
C VAL A 145 2.09 -9.14 -12.70
N ARG A 146 2.34 -10.40 -13.10
CA ARG A 146 1.29 -11.41 -13.25
C ARG A 146 1.73 -12.82 -12.89
N HIS A 147 0.75 -13.63 -12.47
CA HIS A 147 0.84 -15.09 -12.43
C HIS A 147 0.23 -15.65 -13.70
N SER A 148 1.04 -16.18 -14.62
CA SER A 148 0.56 -16.60 -15.94
C SER A 148 -0.20 -15.45 -16.65
N THR A 149 -1.53 -15.51 -16.75
CA THR A 149 -2.40 -14.47 -17.34
C THR A 149 -3.06 -13.58 -16.29
N THR A 150 -2.96 -13.91 -15.01
CA THR A 150 -3.62 -13.19 -13.92
C THR A 150 -2.77 -12.01 -13.43
N VAL A 151 -3.24 -10.79 -13.68
CA VAL A 151 -2.54 -9.55 -13.27
C VAL A 151 -2.70 -9.30 -11.77
N LEU A 152 -1.56 -9.12 -11.09
CA LEU A 152 -1.48 -8.78 -9.67
C LEU A 152 -1.37 -7.26 -9.46
N ALA A 153 -0.62 -6.58 -10.32
CA ALA A 153 -0.41 -5.15 -10.26
C ALA A 153 -0.04 -4.62 -11.66
N ARG A 154 -0.46 -3.39 -11.96
CA ARG A 154 -0.18 -2.74 -13.24
C ARG A 154 0.39 -1.33 -13.03
N ILE A 155 1.37 -0.96 -13.83
CA ILE A 155 1.71 0.45 -14.05
C ILE A 155 0.93 0.92 -15.28
N PRO A 156 0.00 1.88 -15.16
CA PRO A 156 -0.63 2.50 -16.33
C PRO A 156 0.40 3.19 -17.22
N ILE A 157 0.10 3.32 -18.52
CA ILE A 157 0.97 4.02 -19.47
C ILE A 157 1.29 5.43 -18.95
N GLY A 158 2.56 5.80 -18.92
CA GLY A 158 2.99 7.14 -18.55
C GLY A 158 3.16 7.41 -17.04
N ASN A 159 2.67 6.52 -16.16
CA ASN A 159 2.56 6.82 -14.73
C ASN A 159 3.82 6.47 -13.93
N ASN A 160 4.72 5.63 -14.45
CA ASN A 160 5.93 5.13 -13.80
C ASN A 160 5.73 4.44 -12.43
N GLN A 161 4.49 4.25 -11.96
CA GLN A 161 4.17 3.49 -10.77
C GLN A 161 2.73 2.98 -10.79
N THR A 162 2.45 1.98 -9.96
CA THR A 162 1.09 1.48 -9.74
C THR A 162 0.23 2.49 -8.97
N GLU A 163 -1.05 2.57 -9.28
CA GLU A 163 -2.07 3.37 -8.61
C GLU A 163 -3.09 2.46 -7.89
N MET A 164 -2.68 1.82 -6.81
CA MET A 164 -3.51 0.85 -6.09
C MET A 164 -3.72 1.19 -4.62
N ALA A 165 -4.98 1.37 -4.20
CA ALA A 165 -5.37 1.60 -2.80
C ALA A 165 -5.62 0.26 -2.04
N MET A 166 -4.65 -0.65 -2.11
CA MET A 166 -4.69 -1.94 -1.42
C MET A 166 -3.35 -2.24 -0.76
N PHE A 167 -3.39 -2.85 0.43
CA PHE A 167 -2.19 -3.20 1.16
C PHE A 167 -2.39 -4.45 2.01
N THR A 168 -1.36 -5.29 2.03
CA THR A 168 -1.28 -6.50 2.84
C THR A 168 -0.17 -6.26 3.86
N VAL A 169 -0.52 -6.29 5.14
CA VAL A 169 0.46 -6.10 6.22
C VAL A 169 1.42 -7.29 6.21
N PRO A 170 2.74 -7.06 6.14
CA PRO A 170 3.72 -8.14 6.21
C PRO A 170 3.60 -8.90 7.53
N THR A 171 3.99 -10.17 7.54
CA THR A 171 4.02 -10.95 8.77
C THR A 171 4.92 -10.31 9.82
N GLY A 172 4.60 -10.51 11.10
CA GLY A 172 5.28 -9.86 12.22
C GLY A 172 4.95 -8.38 12.43
N HIS A 173 4.04 -7.81 11.63
CA HIS A 173 3.61 -6.42 11.76
C HIS A 173 2.12 -6.32 12.07
N HIS A 174 1.75 -5.20 12.70
CA HIS A 174 0.36 -4.81 12.91
C HIS A 174 0.08 -3.56 12.07
N GLY A 175 -0.94 -3.64 11.21
CA GLY A 175 -1.41 -2.50 10.45
C GLY A 175 -2.35 -1.65 11.30
N VAL A 176 -2.15 -0.34 11.25
CA VAL A 176 -3.10 0.66 11.74
C VAL A 176 -3.40 1.58 10.56
N ILE A 177 -4.68 1.92 10.39
CA ILE A 177 -5.11 2.90 9.39
C ILE A 177 -5.39 4.18 10.17
N GLU A 178 -4.68 5.23 9.80
CA GLU A 178 -4.78 6.55 10.43
C GLU A 178 -5.77 7.45 9.70
N ASP A 179 -5.75 7.42 8.37
CA ASP A 179 -6.60 8.28 7.56
C ASP A 179 -7.06 7.61 6.28
N VAL A 180 -8.29 7.94 5.85
CA VAL A 180 -8.89 7.49 4.61
C VAL A 180 -9.66 8.65 4.00
N TYR A 181 -9.41 8.95 2.73
CA TYR A 181 -10.12 9.96 1.98
C TYR A 181 -10.41 9.48 0.57
N GLY A 182 -11.48 10.02 -0.02
CA GLY A 182 -11.89 9.69 -1.38
C GLY A 182 -12.57 10.87 -2.03
N GLU A 183 -12.32 11.04 -3.32
CA GLU A 183 -12.84 12.13 -4.12
C GLU A 183 -13.48 11.57 -5.38
N LEU A 184 -14.50 12.28 -5.87
CA LEU A 184 -15.17 11.99 -7.12
C LEU A 184 -14.95 13.15 -8.08
N GLU A 185 -14.28 12.89 -9.19
CA GLU A 185 -14.24 13.82 -10.31
C GLU A 185 -15.44 13.56 -11.24
N LYS A 186 -16.21 14.61 -11.54
CA LYS A 186 -17.40 14.50 -12.39
C LYS A 186 -17.00 14.46 -13.87
N ALA A 187 -16.83 13.27 -14.43
CA ALA A 187 -16.67 13.08 -15.87
C ALA A 187 -18.04 12.95 -16.57
N GLY A 188 -18.71 14.08 -16.83
CA GLY A 188 -19.83 14.20 -17.81
C GLY A 188 -21.12 13.38 -17.60
N GLY A 189 -21.21 12.50 -16.60
CA GLY A 189 -22.33 11.56 -16.39
C GLY A 189 -23.33 11.96 -15.28
N ALA A 190 -24.43 11.20 -15.22
CA ALA A 190 -25.55 11.34 -14.28
C ALA A 190 -25.25 10.87 -12.83
N THR A 191 -24.08 10.29 -12.58
CA THR A 191 -23.66 9.84 -11.25
C THR A 191 -23.55 11.03 -10.31
N THR A 192 -24.43 11.08 -9.31
CA THR A 192 -24.50 12.18 -8.35
C THR A 192 -23.63 11.94 -7.12
N TYR A 193 -23.34 10.66 -6.81
CA TYR A 193 -22.47 10.23 -5.73
C TYR A 193 -21.80 8.89 -6.02
N VAL A 194 -20.70 8.62 -5.31
CA VAL A 194 -20.05 7.31 -5.23
C VAL A 194 -19.88 6.92 -3.77
N THR A 195 -19.99 5.64 -3.47
CA THR A 195 -19.83 5.12 -2.11
C THR A 195 -18.51 4.39 -1.98
N PHE A 196 -17.62 4.88 -1.14
CA PHE A 196 -16.37 4.23 -0.75
C PHE A 196 -16.61 3.26 0.42
N ARG A 197 -15.96 2.11 0.36
CA ARG A 197 -16.00 1.07 1.39
C ARG A 197 -14.62 0.57 1.71
N LEU A 198 -14.17 0.69 2.95
CA LEU A 198 -12.96 0.03 3.41
C LEU A 198 -13.27 -1.38 3.87
N TRP A 199 -12.72 -2.36 3.19
CA TRP A 199 -12.73 -3.77 3.57
C TRP A 199 -11.43 -4.13 4.26
N THR A 200 -11.52 -5.03 5.23
CA THR A 200 -10.36 -5.66 5.84
C THR A 200 -10.52 -7.18 5.83
N GLN A 201 -9.42 -7.91 5.76
CA GLN A 201 -9.44 -9.36 5.76
C GLN A 201 -8.23 -9.89 6.54
N ALA A 202 -8.48 -10.76 7.52
CA ALA A 202 -7.42 -11.59 8.09
C ALA A 202 -7.14 -12.78 7.17
N VAL A 203 -5.91 -13.30 7.21
CA VAL A 203 -5.49 -14.46 6.39
C VAL A 203 -6.52 -15.58 6.52
N GLU A 204 -7.04 -16.04 5.38
CA GLU A 204 -8.04 -17.12 5.28
C GLU A 204 -9.38 -16.87 6.02
N LYS A 205 -9.66 -15.64 6.45
CA LYS A 205 -10.94 -15.26 7.04
C LYS A 205 -11.81 -14.50 6.04
N ALA A 206 -13.10 -14.41 6.35
CA ALA A 206 -14.03 -13.60 5.58
C ALA A 206 -13.64 -12.11 5.63
N LYS A 207 -13.87 -11.40 4.51
CA LYS A 207 -13.76 -9.94 4.46
C LYS A 207 -14.76 -9.31 5.42
N ARG A 208 -14.33 -8.24 6.10
CA ARG A 208 -15.15 -7.43 7.00
C ARG A 208 -15.13 -5.99 6.55
N LEU A 209 -16.32 -5.43 6.37
CA LEU A 209 -16.51 -4.01 6.11
C LEU A 209 -16.14 -3.23 7.38
N ARG A 210 -15.32 -2.18 7.24
CA ARG A 210 -14.83 -1.37 8.36
C ARG A 210 -15.29 0.07 8.30
N LEU A 211 -15.43 0.62 7.10
CA LEU A 211 -15.89 1.98 6.89
C LEU A 211 -16.72 2.05 5.61
N VAL A 212 -17.75 2.88 5.63
CA VAL A 212 -18.53 3.28 4.45
C VAL A 212 -18.70 4.79 4.51
N TYR A 213 -18.42 5.47 3.41
CA TYR A 213 -18.75 6.88 3.23
C TYR A 213 -19.00 7.15 1.76
N SER A 214 -19.63 8.27 1.42
CA SER A 214 -19.94 8.61 0.03
C SER A 214 -19.44 10.00 -0.31
N ALA A 215 -18.87 10.17 -1.51
CA ALA A 215 -18.58 11.49 -2.07
C ALA A 215 -19.64 11.85 -3.10
N THR A 216 -20.03 13.11 -3.18
CA THR A 216 -20.92 13.63 -4.23
C THR A 216 -20.12 14.33 -5.30
N ALA A 217 -20.67 14.47 -6.50
CA ALA A 217 -19.98 14.97 -7.70
C ALA A 217 -19.48 16.44 -7.62
N ALA A 218 -19.61 17.10 -6.47
CA ALA A 218 -19.13 18.44 -6.18
C ALA A 218 -18.47 18.57 -4.80
N ALA A 219 -18.14 17.46 -4.14
CA ALA A 219 -17.54 17.47 -2.80
C ALA A 219 -16.49 16.37 -2.64
N SER A 220 -15.33 16.72 -2.07
CA SER A 220 -14.44 15.76 -1.46
C SER A 220 -15.03 15.32 -0.11
N THR A 221 -14.90 14.04 0.21
CA THR A 221 -15.22 13.55 1.55
C THR A 221 -13.98 13.00 2.20
N HIS A 222 -13.61 13.63 3.31
CA HIS A 222 -12.54 13.22 4.18
C HIS A 222 -13.16 12.56 5.41
N VAL A 223 -12.80 11.30 5.67
CA VAL A 223 -13.27 10.59 6.86
C VAL A 223 -12.06 10.06 7.60
N THR A 224 -11.60 10.83 8.57
CA THR A 224 -10.61 10.34 9.52
C THR A 224 -11.28 9.35 10.46
N HIS A 225 -10.83 8.10 10.41
CA HIS A 225 -11.32 7.05 11.29
C HIS A 225 -10.11 6.32 11.90
N GLU A 226 -9.93 6.49 13.21
CA GLU A 226 -8.86 5.81 13.94
C GLU A 226 -9.27 4.35 14.18
N PHE A 227 -8.56 3.41 13.55
CA PHE A 227 -8.78 1.98 13.80
C PHE A 227 -7.95 1.52 14.99
N GLY A 228 -8.62 1.18 16.10
CA GLY A 228 -7.99 0.49 17.23
C GLY A 228 -7.40 -0.86 16.80
N GLY A 229 -6.13 -1.08 17.10
CA GLY A 229 -5.38 -2.24 16.62
C GLY A 229 -5.82 -3.55 17.28
N ASP A 230 -6.62 -4.35 16.57
CA ASP A 230 -6.82 -5.76 16.89
C ASP A 230 -5.67 -6.58 16.28
N ARG A 231 -5.11 -7.52 17.05
CA ARG A 231 -3.86 -8.26 16.77
C ARG A 231 -3.87 -9.18 15.54
N GLU A 232 -4.87 -9.11 14.68
CA GLU A 232 -5.08 -10.02 13.56
C GLU A 232 -4.71 -9.29 12.26
N GLY A 233 -3.67 -9.76 11.55
CA GLY A 233 -3.14 -9.14 10.33
C GLY A 233 -4.24 -8.62 9.38
N ILE A 234 -4.31 -7.30 9.22
CA ILE A 234 -5.41 -6.62 8.54
C ILE A 234 -5.01 -6.38 7.08
N HIS A 235 -5.60 -7.09 6.13
CA HIS A 235 -5.45 -6.76 4.70
C HIS A 235 -6.56 -5.80 4.30
N GLY A 236 -6.22 -4.53 4.12
CA GLY A 236 -7.17 -3.47 3.77
C GLY A 236 -7.32 -3.29 2.26
N GLY A 237 -8.55 -3.15 1.77
CA GLY A 237 -8.84 -2.73 0.40
C GLY A 237 -10.06 -1.83 0.35
N VAL A 238 -9.99 -0.71 -0.37
CA VAL A 238 -11.13 0.19 -0.57
C VAL A 238 -11.87 -0.20 -1.86
N THR A 239 -13.19 -0.32 -1.79
CA THR A 239 -14.08 -0.67 -2.91
C THR A 239 -15.14 0.41 -3.07
N ILE A 240 -15.46 0.80 -4.30
CA ILE A 240 -16.49 1.80 -4.59
C ILE A 240 -17.74 1.13 -5.16
N GLU A 241 -18.93 1.55 -4.75
CA GLU A 241 -20.20 1.25 -5.44
C GLU A 241 -20.88 2.55 -5.88
N PRO A 242 -21.50 2.59 -7.06
CA PRO A 242 -22.36 3.71 -7.43
C PRO A 242 -23.73 3.57 -6.77
N GLY A 243 -24.53 4.62 -6.90
CA GLY A 243 -25.97 4.49 -6.83
C GLY A 243 -26.68 5.56 -7.63
#